data_AF-A0A7W2A868-F1
#
_entry.id   AF-A0A7W2A868-F1
#
_cell.length_a   1.000
_cell.length_b   1.000
_cell.length_c   1.000
_cell.angle_alpha   90.00
_cell.angle_beta   90.00
_cell.angle_gamma   90.00
#
_symmetry.space_group_name_H-M   'P 1'
#
loop_
_entity.id
_entity.type
_entity.pdbx_description
1 polymer ?
#
loop_
_entity_poly.entity_id
_entity_poly.type
_entity_poly.pdbx_seq_one_letter_code
_entity_poly.pdbx_strand_id
1 'polypeptide(L)' 'MYLSAKERGIVIRALTKVLETEPPYARADEYKKLLERLKDEQNAMDEPVIPERFRCDIDDG' A
#
# COMPACT_ATOMS: atom_id res chain seq x y z
N MET A 1 16.40 4.66 0.89
CA MET A 1 16.21 4.60 2.36
C MET A 1 15.20 3.49 2.62
N TYR A 2 15.58 2.42 3.31
CA TYR A 2 14.68 1.30 3.62
C TYR A 2 14.08 1.52 5.00
N LEU A 3 12.75 1.44 5.09
CA LEU A 3 12.03 1.54 6.37
C LEU A 3 12.06 0.17 7.06
N SER A 4 12.29 0.16 8.37
CA SER A 4 12.10 -1.04 9.18
C SER A 4 10.62 -1.45 9.20
N ALA A 5 10.29 -2.71 9.51
CA ALA A 5 8.91 -3.20 9.58
C ALA A 5 8.01 -2.32 10.48
N LYS A 6 8.54 -1.86 11.62
CA LYS A 6 7.87 -0.95 12.55
C LYS A 6 7.60 0.43 11.93
N GLU A 7 8.61 1.01 11.28
CA GLU A 7 8.50 2.33 10.64
C GLU A 7 7.50 2.29 9.48
N ARG A 8 7.57 1.23 8.66
CA ARG A 8 6.62 0.98 7.58
C ARG A 8 5.18 0.86 8.09
N GLY A 9 4.95 0.12 9.17
CA GLY A 9 3.63 0.04 9.80
C GLY A 9 3.09 1.39 10.28
N ILE A 10 3.96 2.25 10.82
CA ILE A 10 3.58 3.62 11.23
C ILE A 10 3.20 4.45 9.99
N VAL A 11 4.00 4.39 8.92
CA VAL A 11 3.75 5.13 7.69
C VAL A 11 2.45 4.68 7.01
N ILE A 12 2.19 3.38 6.90
CA ILE A 12 0.94 2.84 6.35
C ILE A 12 -0.27 3.40 7.09
N ARG A 13 -0.20 3.40 8.43
CA ARG A 13 -1.32 3.87 9.28
C ARG A 13 -1.54 5.38 9.17
N ALA A 14 -0.46 6.16 9.13
CA ALA A 14 -0.54 7.61 8.94
C ALA A 14 -1.08 7.97 7.54
N LEU A 15 -0.56 7.33 6.50
CA LEU A 15 -0.94 7.58 5.10
C LEU A 15 -2.39 7.18 4.82
N THR A 16 -2.87 6.10 5.44
CA THR A 16 -4.30 5.70 5.39
C THR A 16 -5.19 6.79 5.98
N LYS A 17 -4.86 7.33 7.17
CA LYS A 17 -5.64 8.41 7.77
C LYS A 17 -5.65 9.67 6.91
N VAL A 18 -4.51 10.07 6.35
CA VAL A 18 -4.41 11.25 5.46
C VAL A 18 -5.35 11.12 4.26
N LEU A 19 -5.43 9.91 3.67
CA LEU A 19 -6.34 9.63 2.56
C LEU A 19 -7.83 9.61 2.96
N GLU A 20 -8.14 9.34 4.22
CA GLU A 20 -9.52 9.29 4.74
C GLU A 20 -10.03 10.66 5.24
N THR A 21 -9.16 11.51 5.79
CA THR A 21 -9.58 12.71 6.54
C THR A 21 -9.50 14.03 5.78
N GLU A 22 -8.77 14.09 4.67
CA GLU A 22 -8.51 15.36 3.98
C GLU A 22 -9.16 15.41 2.58
N PRO A 23 -9.57 16.62 2.10
CA PRO A 23 -10.11 16.79 0.75
C PRO A 23 -9.11 16.25 -0.28
N PRO A 24 -9.57 15.85 -1.48
CA PRO A 24 -8.74 15.15 -2.45
C PRO A 24 -7.51 16.00 -2.78
N TYR A 25 -6.40 15.69 -2.11
CA TYR A 25 -5.12 16.30 -2.39
C TYR A 25 -4.82 16.06 -3.87
N ALA A 26 -4.18 17.03 -4.51
CA ALA A 26 -3.70 16.92 -5.89
C ALA A 26 -2.81 15.67 -6.14
N ARG A 27 -2.40 14.96 -5.07
CA ARG A 27 -1.57 13.75 -5.08
C ARG A 27 -2.19 12.53 -4.40
N ALA A 28 -3.51 12.49 -4.19
CA ALA A 28 -4.17 11.33 -3.59
C ALA A 28 -3.83 10.01 -4.33
N ASP A 29 -3.63 10.08 -5.64
CA ASP A 29 -3.21 8.95 -6.49
C ASP A 29 -1.78 8.47 -6.19
N GLU A 30 -0.84 9.39 -5.97
CA GLU A 30 0.54 9.07 -5.59
C GLU A 30 0.61 8.46 -4.19
N TYR A 31 -0.19 8.97 -3.25
CA TYR A 31 -0.27 8.42 -1.89
C TYR A 31 -0.95 7.04 -1.85
N LYS A 32 -1.95 6.80 -2.70
CA LYS A 32 -2.53 5.45 -2.87
C LYS A 32 -1.49 4.46 -3.39
N LYS A 33 -0.76 4.80 -4.45
CA LYS A 33 0.32 3.95 -5.00
C LYS A 33 1.40 3.66 -3.97
N LEU A 34 1.79 4.66 -3.18
CA LEU A 34 2.75 4.48 -2.10
C LEU A 34 2.20 3.57 -1.00
N LEU A 35 0.93 3.74 -0.61
CA LEU A 35 0.28 2.92 0.40
C LEU A 35 0.22 1.45 -0.03
N GLU A 36 -0.15 1.19 -1.28
CA GLU A 36 -0.20 -0.17 -1.85
C GLU A 36 1.17 -0.83 -1.84
N ARG A 37 2.22 -0.13 -2.30
CA ARG A 37 3.59 -0.64 -2.27
C ARG A 37 4.06 -0.95 -0.85
N LEU A 38 3.79 -0.07 0.11
CA LEU A 38 4.20 -0.30 1.50
C LEU A 38 3.46 -1.50 2.12
N LYS A 39 2.20 -1.73 1.77
CA LYS A 39 1.44 -2.92 2.20
C LYS A 39 2.00 -4.20 1.58
N ASP A 40 2.35 -4.16 0.30
CA ASP A 40 2.96 -5.29 -0.41
C ASP A 40 4.34 -5.65 0.18
N GLU A 41 5.18 -4.64 0.41
CA GLU A 41 6.48 -4.85 1.07
C GLU A 41 6.35 -5.32 2.53
N GLN A 42 5.27 -4.95 3.21
CA GLN A 42 4.95 -5.47 4.55
C GLN A 42 4.51 -6.94 4.48
N ASN A 43 3.66 -7.29 3.50
CA ASN A 43 3.22 -8.68 3.29
C ASN A 43 4.38 -9.60 2.90
N ALA A 44 5.24 -9.16 1.98
CA ALA A 44 6.41 -9.92 1.55
C ALA A 44 7.45 -10.18 2.66
N MET A 45 7.43 -9.39 3.74
CA MET A 45 8.29 -9.60 4.91
C MET A 45 7.62 -10.40 6.03
N ASP A 46 6.29 -10.41 6.10
CA ASP A 46 5.49 -11.09 7.13
C ASP A 46 5.06 -12.50 6.67
N GLU A 47 4.97 -12.75 5.36
CA GLU A 47 4.52 -14.01 4.77
C GLU A 47 5.69 -14.92 4.37
N PRO A 48 5.69 -16.21 4.73
CA PRO A 48 6.51 -17.20 4.05
C PRO A 48 5.99 -17.36 2.62
N VAL A 49 6.74 -16.86 1.63
CA VAL A 49 6.57 -17.04 0.17
C VAL A 49 5.43 -17.98 -0.23
N ILE A 50 4.22 -17.45 -0.48
CA ILE A 50 3.24 -18.14 -1.33
C ILE A 50 3.11 -17.32 -2.60
N PRO A 51 3.70 -17.77 -3.73
CA PRO A 51 3.58 -17.02 -4.96
C PRO A 51 2.17 -17.17 -5.52
N GLU A 52 1.69 -16.05 -6.05
CA GLU A 52 0.84 -16.02 -7.24
C GLU A 52 -0.64 -16.39 -7.06
N ARG A 53 -1.48 -15.34 -6.99
CA ARG A 53 -2.69 -15.17 -7.84
C ARG A 53 -3.46 -13.89 -7.48
N PHE A 54 -2.93 -12.74 -7.87
CA PHE A 54 -3.79 -11.62 -8.24
C PHE A 54 -3.82 -11.54 -9.76
N ARG A 55 -4.68 -12.38 -10.36
CA ARG A 55 -5.11 -12.17 -11.74
C ARG A 55 -6.00 -10.93 -11.73
N CYS A 56 -5.48 -9.82 -12.25
CA CYS A 56 -6.31 -8.73 -12.73
C CYS A 56 -7.00 -9.21 -14.00
N ASP A 57 -8.20 -9.77 -13.88
CA ASP A 57 -9.13 -9.85 -15.00
C ASP A 57 -10.03 -8.61 -14.89
N ILE A 58 -9.54 -7.50 -15.45
CA ILE A 58 -10.38 -6.43 -15.98
C ILE A 58 -10.80 -6.97 -17.35
N ASP A 59 -12.04 -7.44 -17.48
CA ASP A 59 -12.66 -7.62 -18.79
C ASP A 59 -14.10 -7.08 -18.74
N ASP A 60 -14.33 -6.15 -19.66
CA ASP A 60 -15.49 -5.31 -19.91
C ASP A 60 -16.42 -6.06 -20.89
N GLY A 61 -17.72 -6.18 -20.56
CA GLY A 61 -18.74 -6.82 -21.41
C GLY A 61 -20.15 -6.78 -20.85
#